data_AF-A0A3D5DWV5-F1
#
_entry.id   AF-A0A3D5DWV5-F1
#
_cell.length_a   1.000
_cell.length_b   1.000
_cell.length_c   1.000
_cell.angle_alpha   90.00
_cell.angle_beta   90.00
_cell.angle_gamma   90.00
#
_symmetry.space_group_name_H-M   'P 1'
#
loop_
_entity.id
_entity.type
_entity.pdbx_description
1 polymer ?
#
loop_
_entity_poly.entity_id
_entity_poly.type
_entity_poly.pdbx_seq_one_letter_code
_entity_poly.pdbx_strand_id
1 'polypeptide(L)'
;MTESLSNRLRSLLASDVYTARGRLRADDLLVRERAGRGLGAACARLRELVSRWRAERVPPSTREQPFPPASVMEPIRRAGRLIRAIEEVSSAVRGLPLLNQDKVWDRVRSVGPDELLQFDWTLVGESDGLSHDLAAAGDLDGIDVAAAEARLQRIREVISDRRRYIEILA
;
A
#
# COMPACT_ATOMS: atom_id res chain seq x y z
N MET A 1 -8.25 -43.35 10.34
CA MET A 1 -9.24 -42.36 10.83
C MET A 1 -9.77 -41.60 9.64
N THR A 2 -11.05 -41.77 9.31
CA THR A 2 -11.69 -41.15 8.13
C THR A 2 -11.98 -39.69 8.43
N GLU A 3 -11.40 -38.80 7.65
CA GLU A 3 -11.62 -37.37 7.75
C GLU A 3 -13.09 -37.04 7.46
N SER A 4 -13.75 -36.32 8.38
CA SER A 4 -15.17 -35.99 8.27
C SER A 4 -15.47 -35.23 6.98
N LEU A 5 -16.58 -35.57 6.31
CA LEU A 5 -17.08 -34.85 5.12
C LEU A 5 -17.20 -33.34 5.38
N SER A 6 -17.51 -32.95 6.61
CA SER A 6 -17.57 -31.55 7.03
C SER A 6 -16.20 -30.86 6.98
N ASN A 7 -15.11 -31.57 7.27
CA ASN A 7 -13.74 -31.05 7.15
C ASN A 7 -13.33 -30.91 5.67
N ARG A 8 -13.69 -31.88 4.82
CA ARG A 8 -13.46 -31.79 3.36
C ARG A 8 -14.20 -30.62 2.73
N LEU A 9 -15.45 -30.38 3.14
CA LEU A 9 -16.23 -29.25 2.63
C LEU A 9 -15.70 -27.90 3.13
N ARG A 10 -15.20 -27.81 4.38
CA ARG A 10 -14.51 -26.60 4.88
C ARG A 10 -13.20 -26.31 4.14
N SER A 11 -12.43 -27.36 3.83
CA SER A 11 -11.24 -27.29 2.99
C SER A 11 -11.58 -26.83 1.57
N LEU A 12 -12.66 -27.34 0.98
CA LEU A 12 -13.11 -27.02 -0.38
C LEU A 12 -13.66 -25.59 -0.50
N LEU A 13 -14.36 -25.09 0.52
CA LEU A 13 -14.97 -23.76 0.51
C LEU A 13 -14.02 -22.63 0.95
N ALA A 14 -12.78 -22.96 1.33
CA ALA A 14 -11.84 -22.04 1.97
C ALA A 14 -12.46 -21.24 3.14
N SER A 15 -13.55 -21.74 3.73
CA SER A 15 -14.30 -21.07 4.79
C SER A 15 -13.69 -21.40 6.16
N ASP A 16 -12.39 -21.13 6.28
CA ASP A 16 -11.64 -21.28 7.53
C ASP A 16 -11.95 -20.13 8.53
N VAL A 17 -13.02 -19.36 8.28
CA VAL A 17 -13.46 -18.19 9.06
C VAL A 17 -13.64 -18.50 10.56
N TYR A 18 -13.93 -19.75 10.89
CA TYR A 18 -14.21 -20.17 12.27
C TYR A 18 -12.98 -20.64 13.04
N THR A 19 -11.84 -20.87 12.39
CA THR A 19 -10.59 -21.20 13.10
C THR A 19 -9.78 -19.93 13.36
N ALA A 20 -8.91 -19.97 14.37
CA ALA A 20 -7.98 -18.87 14.62
C ALA A 20 -7.07 -18.60 13.40
N ARG A 21 -6.77 -19.64 12.62
CA ARG A 21 -5.94 -19.59 11.41
C ARG A 21 -6.61 -18.82 10.28
N GLY A 22 -7.86 -19.14 9.96
CA GLY A 22 -8.57 -18.41 8.91
C GLY A 22 -8.92 -16.98 9.31
N ARG A 23 -9.12 -16.69 10.60
CA ARG A 23 -9.24 -15.31 11.10
C ARG A 23 -7.97 -14.50 10.87
N LEU A 24 -6.81 -14.98 11.30
CA LEU A 24 -5.54 -14.26 11.12
C LEU A 24 -5.18 -14.03 9.64
N ARG A 25 -5.51 -15.00 8.77
CA ARG A 25 -5.37 -14.82 7.32
C ARG A 25 -6.32 -13.75 6.78
N ALA A 26 -7.57 -13.75 7.24
CA ALA A 26 -8.54 -12.73 6.84
C ALA A 26 -8.09 -11.34 7.33
N ASP A 27 -7.57 -11.24 8.55
CA ASP A 27 -7.04 -10.00 9.11
C ASP A 27 -5.85 -9.48 8.28
N ASP A 28 -4.88 -10.33 7.91
CA ASP A 28 -3.77 -9.95 7.03
C ASP A 28 -4.25 -9.46 5.65
N LEU A 29 -5.27 -10.10 5.07
CA LEU A 29 -5.88 -9.64 3.82
C LEU A 29 -6.57 -8.28 3.98
N LEU A 30 -7.26 -8.04 5.10
CA LEU A 30 -7.92 -6.76 5.40
C LEU A 30 -6.89 -5.63 5.59
N VAL A 31 -5.77 -5.90 6.26
CA VAL A 31 -4.67 -4.95 6.42
C VAL A 31 -4.14 -4.52 5.05
N ARG A 32 -3.85 -5.49 4.17
CA ARG A 32 -3.35 -5.20 2.81
C ARG A 32 -4.35 -4.46 1.97
N GLU A 33 -5.62 -4.83 2.07
CA GLU A 33 -6.69 -4.15 1.35
C GLU A 33 -6.80 -2.69 1.82
N ARG A 34 -6.74 -2.45 3.13
CA ARG A 34 -6.78 -1.09 3.69
C ARG A 34 -5.58 -0.26 3.27
N ALA A 35 -4.36 -0.76 3.45
CA ALA A 35 -3.15 -0.07 3.00
C ALA A 35 -3.20 0.19 1.49
N GLY A 36 -3.66 -0.79 0.70
CA GLY A 36 -3.88 -0.67 -0.73
C GLY A 36 -4.89 0.42 -1.10
N ARG A 37 -5.99 0.58 -0.34
CA ARG A 37 -6.97 1.66 -0.52
C ARG A 37 -6.35 3.03 -0.26
N GLY A 38 -5.59 3.21 0.82
CA GLY A 38 -4.90 4.47 1.12
C GLY A 38 -3.92 4.88 0.02
N LEU A 39 -3.07 3.95 -0.42
CA LEU A 39 -2.13 4.18 -1.54
C LEU A 39 -2.86 4.44 -2.87
N GLY A 40 -3.96 3.74 -3.12
CA GLY A 40 -4.81 3.96 -4.30
C GLY A 40 -5.44 5.35 -4.31
N ALA A 41 -5.96 5.80 -3.17
CA ALA A 41 -6.54 7.13 -3.00
C ALA A 41 -5.49 8.23 -3.18
N ALA A 42 -4.29 8.07 -2.61
CA ALA A 42 -3.13 8.95 -2.83
C ALA A 42 -2.80 9.09 -4.34
N CYS A 43 -2.72 7.98 -5.07
CA CYS A 43 -2.48 7.98 -6.51
C CYS A 43 -3.62 8.66 -7.30
N ALA A 44 -4.87 8.40 -6.94
CA ALA A 44 -6.03 9.02 -7.59
C ALA A 44 -6.00 10.54 -7.41
N ARG A 45 -5.69 11.01 -6.20
CA ARG A 45 -5.59 12.43 -5.88
C ARG A 45 -4.49 13.14 -6.68
N LEU A 46 -3.30 12.53 -6.78
CA LEU A 46 -2.22 13.09 -7.61
C LEU A 46 -2.62 13.19 -9.08
N ARG A 47 -3.31 12.19 -9.63
CA ARG A 47 -3.81 12.22 -11.02
C ARG A 47 -4.84 13.32 -11.25
N GLU A 48 -5.74 13.51 -10.30
CA GLU A 48 -6.72 14.60 -10.32
C GLU A 48 -6.02 15.97 -10.31
N LEU A 49 -5.06 16.18 -9.41
CA LEU A 49 -4.25 17.41 -9.33
C LEU A 49 -3.49 17.66 -10.63
N VAL A 50 -2.90 16.62 -11.24
CA VAL A 50 -2.24 16.72 -12.54
C VAL A 50 -3.21 17.12 -13.65
N SER A 51 -4.41 16.53 -13.66
CA SER A 51 -5.43 16.88 -14.65
C SER A 51 -5.87 18.33 -14.52
N ARG A 52 -6.13 18.82 -13.30
CA ARG A 52 -6.48 20.22 -13.02
C ARG A 52 -5.36 21.18 -13.41
N TRP A 53 -4.12 20.87 -13.02
CA TRP A 53 -2.96 21.66 -13.41
C TRP A 53 -2.82 21.80 -14.93
N ARG A 54 -3.02 20.70 -15.67
CA ARG A 54 -2.98 20.74 -17.14
C ARG A 54 -4.05 21.66 -17.72
N ALA A 55 -5.27 21.58 -17.21
CA ALA A 55 -6.38 22.40 -17.69
C ALA A 55 -6.18 23.90 -17.39
N GLU A 56 -5.62 24.21 -16.22
CA GLU A 56 -5.53 25.60 -15.74
C GLU A 56 -4.24 26.32 -16.16
N ARG A 57 -3.11 25.60 -16.26
CA ARG A 57 -1.77 26.21 -16.28
C ARG A 57 -0.95 25.87 -17.52
N VAL A 58 -1.28 24.80 -18.26
CA VAL A 58 -0.54 24.42 -19.47
C VAL A 58 -1.08 25.21 -20.67
N PRO A 59 -0.27 26.10 -21.27
CA PRO A 59 -0.71 26.87 -22.43
C PRO A 59 -0.93 25.93 -23.63
N PRO A 60 -1.88 26.26 -24.53
CA PRO A 60 -2.06 25.52 -25.77
C PRO A 60 -0.78 25.62 -26.64
N SER A 61 -0.44 24.52 -27.32
CA SER A 61 0.66 24.52 -28.27
C SER A 61 0.40 25.50 -29.41
N THR A 62 1.37 26.36 -29.69
CA THR A 62 1.34 27.29 -30.83
C THR A 62 2.42 26.93 -31.83
N ARG A 63 2.36 27.52 -33.04
CA ARG A 63 3.41 27.33 -34.05
C ARG A 63 4.78 27.83 -33.57
N GLU A 64 4.78 28.92 -32.81
CA GLU A 64 5.99 29.54 -32.24
C GLU A 64 6.48 28.80 -31.00
N GLN A 65 5.55 28.21 -30.24
CA GLN A 65 5.85 27.44 -29.04
C GLN A 65 5.12 26.08 -29.08
N PRO A 66 5.67 25.09 -29.80
CA PRO A 66 5.02 23.80 -29.98
C PRO A 66 4.95 22.97 -28.69
N PHE A 67 5.88 23.21 -27.75
CA PHE A 67 5.97 22.51 -26.47
C PHE A 67 5.72 23.46 -25.29
N PRO A 68 4.99 23.01 -24.25
CA PRO A 68 4.83 23.79 -23.03
C PRO A 68 6.17 24.10 -22.35
N PRO A 69 6.29 25.25 -21.65
CA PRO A 69 7.48 25.58 -20.88
C PRO A 69 7.83 24.52 -19.84
N ALA A 70 9.13 24.25 -19.66
CA ALA A 70 9.60 23.23 -18.71
C ALA A 70 9.22 23.52 -17.25
N SER A 71 9.13 24.80 -16.88
CA SER A 71 8.71 25.25 -15.54
C SER A 71 7.27 24.86 -15.22
N VAL A 72 6.36 25.00 -16.19
CA VAL A 72 4.94 24.61 -16.05
C VAL A 72 4.80 23.08 -15.98
N MET A 73 5.70 22.36 -16.62
CA MET A 73 5.68 20.89 -16.66
C MET A 73 6.37 20.23 -15.47
N GLU A 74 7.21 20.94 -14.70
CA GLU A 74 7.97 20.32 -13.60
C GLU A 74 7.07 19.78 -12.47
N PRO A 75 6.03 20.49 -11.99
CA PRO A 75 5.12 19.95 -10.99
C PRO A 75 4.43 18.66 -11.46
N ILE A 76 4.04 18.60 -12.74
CA ILE A 76 3.48 17.37 -13.34
C ILE A 76 4.50 16.24 -13.33
N ARG A 77 5.76 16.51 -13.72
CA ARG A 77 6.83 15.51 -13.72
C ARG A 77 7.11 14.99 -12.31
N ARG A 78 7.13 15.88 -11.32
CA ARG A 78 7.30 15.54 -9.90
C ARG A 78 6.17 14.65 -9.39
N ALA A 79 4.92 15.03 -9.64
CA ALA A 79 3.77 14.20 -9.31
C ALA A 79 3.81 12.83 -10.02
N GLY A 80 4.26 12.79 -11.27
CA GLY A 80 4.45 11.54 -12.02
C GLY A 80 5.56 10.62 -11.46
N ARG A 81 6.56 11.17 -10.77
CA ARG A 81 7.56 10.37 -10.02
C ARG A 81 6.93 9.80 -8.74
N LEU A 82 6.18 10.63 -8.00
CA LEU A 82 5.47 10.20 -6.79
C LEU A 82 4.44 9.11 -7.08
N ILE A 83 3.63 9.24 -8.14
CA ILE A 83 2.66 8.20 -8.54
C ILE A 83 3.35 6.86 -8.75
N ARG A 84 4.46 6.84 -9.51
CA ARG A 84 5.22 5.61 -9.75
C ARG A 84 5.76 5.00 -8.45
N ALA A 85 6.27 5.83 -7.55
CA ALA A 85 6.77 5.38 -6.27
C ALA A 85 5.65 4.80 -5.38
N ILE A 86 4.46 5.41 -5.37
CA ILE A 86 3.29 4.91 -4.64
C ILE A 86 2.82 3.57 -5.24
N GLU A 87 2.78 3.45 -6.56
CA GLU A 87 2.38 2.22 -7.25
C GLU A 87 3.34 1.05 -6.99
N GLU A 88 4.64 1.32 -6.97
CA GLU A 88 5.66 0.34 -6.59
C GLU A 88 5.42 -0.17 -5.16
N VAL A 89 5.22 0.74 -4.21
CA VAL A 89 4.91 0.38 -2.82
C VAL A 89 3.59 -0.38 -2.72
N SER A 90 2.55 0.03 -3.45
CA SER A 90 1.25 -0.67 -3.48
C SER A 90 1.40 -2.10 -4.00
N SER A 91 2.21 -2.31 -5.03
CA SER A 91 2.56 -3.65 -5.54
C SER A 91 3.26 -4.48 -4.47
N ALA A 92 4.23 -3.89 -3.75
CA ALA A 92 4.96 -4.57 -2.68
C ALA A 92 4.05 -5.01 -1.52
N VAL A 93 3.06 -4.18 -1.13
CA VAL A 93 2.04 -4.52 -0.12
C VAL A 93 1.19 -5.71 -0.57
N ARG A 94 0.71 -5.70 -1.82
CA ARG A 94 -0.07 -6.82 -2.37
C ARG A 94 0.72 -8.12 -2.40
N GLY A 95 2.02 -8.02 -2.68
CA GLY A 95 2.95 -9.15 -2.72
C GLY A 95 3.53 -9.57 -1.36
N LEU A 96 3.01 -9.10 -0.23
CA LEU A 96 3.47 -9.57 1.08
C LEU A 96 3.20 -11.08 1.25
N PRO A 97 4.08 -11.84 1.93
CA PRO A 97 3.80 -13.25 2.24
C PRO A 97 2.64 -13.33 3.23
N LEU A 98 1.68 -14.21 2.94
CA LEU A 98 0.64 -14.59 3.91
C LEU A 98 1.29 -15.49 4.96
N LEU A 99 0.81 -15.44 6.21
CA LEU A 99 1.27 -16.38 7.23
C LEU A 99 1.05 -17.82 6.72
N ASN A 100 2.15 -18.56 6.55
CA ASN A 100 2.18 -19.81 5.80
C ASN A 100 1.29 -20.89 6.42
N GLN A 101 0.76 -21.74 5.55
CA GLN A 101 -0.23 -22.76 5.90
C GLN A 101 0.36 -24.00 6.61
N ASP A 102 1.68 -24.17 6.66
CA ASP A 102 2.28 -25.40 7.18
C ASP A 102 3.53 -25.16 8.05
N LYS A 103 3.57 -25.89 9.17
CA LYS A 103 4.69 -26.11 10.13
C LYS A 103 5.13 -24.98 11.06
N VAL A 104 4.81 -23.72 10.73
CA VAL A 104 5.23 -22.54 11.52
C VAL A 104 4.32 -22.25 12.73
N TRP A 105 3.08 -22.72 12.68
CA TRP A 105 2.03 -22.37 13.66
C TRP A 105 2.31 -22.83 15.11
N ASP A 106 3.09 -23.88 15.31
CA ASP A 106 3.48 -24.32 16.66
C ASP A 106 4.61 -23.47 17.26
N ARG A 107 5.36 -22.72 16.43
CA ARG A 107 6.54 -21.95 16.85
C ARG A 107 6.28 -20.43 16.92
N VAL A 108 5.37 -19.90 16.10
CA VAL A 108 4.96 -18.48 16.15
C VAL A 108 4.06 -18.15 17.34
N ARG A 109 3.54 -19.14 18.06
CA ARG A 109 2.85 -18.89 19.33
C ARG A 109 3.77 -18.74 20.54
N SER A 110 5.09 -18.92 20.38
CA SER A 110 6.07 -18.56 21.42
C SER A 110 6.76 -17.21 21.17
N VAL A 111 6.48 -16.51 20.05
CA VAL A 111 7.06 -15.20 19.71
C VAL A 111 5.95 -14.25 19.22
N GLY A 112 5.87 -13.05 19.79
CA GLY A 112 4.64 -12.30 20.03
C GLY A 112 3.78 -11.90 18.79
N PRO A 113 2.46 -12.17 18.77
CA PRO A 113 1.53 -11.58 17.79
C PRO A 113 1.55 -10.02 17.76
N ASP A 114 2.07 -9.38 18.81
CA ASP A 114 2.13 -7.94 18.96
C ASP A 114 3.08 -7.26 17.95
N GLU A 115 4.17 -7.93 17.55
CA GLU A 115 5.17 -7.35 16.63
C GLU A 115 4.64 -7.31 15.18
N LEU A 116 3.96 -8.36 14.75
CA LEU A 116 3.25 -8.37 13.46
C LEU A 116 2.14 -7.33 13.41
N LEU A 117 1.37 -7.20 14.50
CA LEU A 117 0.35 -6.18 14.63
C LEU A 117 0.95 -4.77 14.57
N GLN A 118 2.13 -4.55 15.15
CA GLN A 118 2.83 -3.27 15.09
C GLN A 118 3.26 -2.91 13.65
N PHE A 119 3.76 -3.88 12.87
CA PHE A 119 4.06 -3.66 11.45
C PHE A 119 2.79 -3.33 10.66
N ASP A 120 1.73 -4.10 10.87
CA ASP A 120 0.45 -3.91 10.16
C ASP A 120 -0.20 -2.56 10.51
N TRP A 121 -0.16 -2.17 11.79
CA TRP A 121 -0.63 -0.87 12.26
C TRP A 121 0.16 0.28 11.63
N THR A 122 1.49 0.18 11.63
CA THR A 122 2.36 1.21 11.04
C THR A 122 2.12 1.30 9.53
N LEU A 123 2.01 0.17 8.84
CA LEU A 123 1.74 0.11 7.40
C LEU A 123 0.44 0.83 7.04
N VAL A 124 -0.63 0.55 7.76
CA VAL A 124 -1.94 1.19 7.58
C VAL A 124 -1.85 2.67 7.91
N GLY A 125 -1.26 3.03 9.06
CA GLY A 125 -1.15 4.41 9.51
C GLY A 125 -0.37 5.29 8.53
N GLU A 126 0.75 4.80 8.00
CA GLU A 126 1.53 5.53 7.00
C GLU A 126 0.82 5.62 5.64
N SER A 127 0.08 4.58 5.24
CA SER A 127 -0.70 4.61 3.99
C SER A 127 -1.87 5.58 4.06
N ASP A 128 -2.61 5.56 5.17
CA ASP A 128 -3.73 6.48 5.44
C ASP A 128 -3.23 7.92 5.59
N GLY A 129 -2.11 8.12 6.32
CA GLY A 129 -1.47 9.41 6.46
C GLY A 129 -1.03 10.00 5.12
N LEU A 130 -0.43 9.20 4.23
CA LEU A 130 -0.05 9.66 2.89
C LEU A 130 -1.28 10.13 2.08
N SER A 131 -2.36 9.36 2.14
CA SER A 131 -3.61 9.73 1.48
C SER A 131 -4.18 11.02 2.05
N HIS A 132 -4.12 11.19 3.37
CA HIS A 132 -4.63 12.38 4.03
C HIS A 132 -3.84 13.63 3.63
N ASP A 133 -2.51 13.55 3.70
CA ASP A 133 -1.61 14.67 3.37
C ASP A 133 -1.82 15.12 1.90
N LEU A 134 -1.93 14.15 0.96
CA LEU A 134 -2.18 14.46 -0.44
C LEU A 134 -3.60 14.96 -0.72
N ALA A 135 -4.59 14.51 0.05
CA ALA A 135 -5.95 15.03 -0.05
C ALA A 135 -6.04 16.49 0.40
N ALA A 136 -5.23 16.89 1.38
CA ALA A 136 -5.15 18.26 1.88
C ALA A 136 -4.47 19.23 0.88
N ALA A 137 -3.63 18.73 -0.04
CA ALA A 137 -2.99 19.55 -1.06
C ALA A 137 -4.02 20.15 -2.02
N GLY A 138 -4.04 21.48 -2.14
CA GLY A 138 -4.96 22.21 -3.03
C GLY A 138 -4.62 22.04 -4.52
N ASP A 139 -3.33 22.12 -4.83
CA ASP A 139 -2.74 21.96 -6.17
C ASP A 139 -1.39 21.21 -6.09
N LEU A 140 -0.65 21.11 -7.21
CA LEU A 140 0.63 20.40 -7.24
C LEU A 140 1.78 21.13 -6.52
N ASP A 141 1.71 22.45 -6.36
CA ASP A 141 2.75 23.22 -5.67
C ASP A 141 2.60 23.11 -4.15
N GLY A 142 1.36 22.92 -3.67
CA GLY A 142 1.06 22.65 -2.27
C GLY A 142 1.45 21.26 -1.78
N ILE A 143 2.03 20.39 -2.62
CA ILE A 143 2.47 19.06 -2.20
C ILE A 143 3.84 19.16 -1.53
N ASP A 144 3.91 18.76 -0.26
CA ASP A 144 5.17 18.48 0.41
C ASP A 144 5.74 17.14 -0.08
N VAL A 145 6.57 17.23 -1.13
CA VAL A 145 7.18 16.06 -1.77
C VAL A 145 8.17 15.37 -0.84
N ALA A 146 8.91 16.13 -0.02
CA ALA A 146 9.88 15.54 0.89
C ALA A 146 9.17 14.72 1.98
N ALA A 147 8.06 15.24 2.53
CA ALA A 147 7.24 14.50 3.48
C ALA A 147 6.62 13.24 2.86
N ALA A 148 6.11 13.34 1.63
CA ALA A 148 5.54 12.19 0.91
C ALA A 148 6.60 11.11 0.63
N GLU A 149 7.81 11.49 0.19
CA GLU A 149 8.92 10.57 -0.04
C GLU A 149 9.40 9.91 1.26
N ALA A 150 9.53 10.68 2.35
CA ALA A 150 9.89 10.16 3.66
C ALA A 150 8.85 9.14 4.16
N ARG A 151 7.56 9.41 3.92
CA ARG A 151 6.47 8.50 4.26
C ARG A 151 6.52 7.21 3.46
N LEU A 152 6.74 7.30 2.14
CA LEU A 152 6.95 6.13 1.29
C LEU A 152 8.16 5.30 1.73
N GLN A 153 9.23 5.96 2.17
CA GLN A 153 10.41 5.28 2.70
C GLN A 153 10.10 4.48 3.96
N ARG A 154 9.36 5.07 4.94
CA ARG A 154 8.89 4.34 6.12
C ARG A 154 8.02 3.13 5.77
N ILE A 155 7.15 3.26 4.77
CA ILE A 155 6.33 2.13 4.30
C ILE A 155 7.22 1.01 3.73
N ARG A 156 8.25 1.34 2.94
CA ARG A 156 9.20 0.34 2.41
C ARG A 156 9.95 -0.38 3.52
N GLU A 157 10.38 0.37 4.55
CA GLU A 157 11.06 -0.19 5.72
C GLU A 157 10.15 -1.18 6.46
N VAL A 158 8.90 -0.78 6.76
CA VAL A 158 7.92 -1.68 7.41
C VAL A 158 7.64 -2.93 6.57
N ILE A 159 7.53 -2.81 5.24
CA ILE A 159 7.34 -3.97 4.35
C ILE A 159 8.55 -4.91 4.43
N SER A 160 9.77 -4.36 4.42
CA SER A 160 11.01 -5.12 4.50
C SER A 160 11.15 -5.82 5.86
N ASP A 161 10.91 -5.11 6.95
CA ASP A 161 11.01 -5.63 8.32
C ASP A 161 9.98 -6.72 8.57
N ARG A 162 8.73 -6.51 8.13
CA ARG A 162 7.68 -7.52 8.20
C ARG A 162 8.04 -8.79 7.43
N ARG A 163 8.62 -8.67 6.22
CA ARG A 163 9.07 -9.83 5.42
C ARG A 163 10.16 -10.60 6.16
N ARG A 164 11.19 -9.89 6.64
CA ARG A 164 12.29 -10.49 7.40
C ARG A 164 11.78 -11.17 8.68
N TYR A 165 10.83 -10.56 9.38
CA TYR A 165 10.23 -11.14 10.57
C TYR A 165 9.51 -12.45 10.24
N ILE A 166 8.72 -12.48 9.16
CA ILE A 166 8.06 -13.71 8.71
C ILE A 166 9.09 -14.79 8.29
N GLU A 167 10.20 -14.41 7.66
CA GLU A 167 11.29 -15.34 7.30
C GLU A 167 11.99 -15.94 8.52
N ILE A 168 12.23 -15.15 9.58
CA ILE A 168 12.82 -15.63 10.85
C ILE A 168 11.87 -16.62 11.54
N LEU A 169 10.57 -16.39 11.41
CA LEU A 169 9.55 -17.25 11.97
C LEU A 169 9.31 -18.53 11.16
N ALA A 170 9.68 -18.56 9.88
CA ALA A 170 9.47 -19.67 8.95
C ALA A 170 10.45 -20.85 9.16
#